data_AF-A0A133S0C0-F1
#
_entry.id   AF-A0A133S0C0-F1
#
_cell.length_a   1.000
_cell.length_b   1.000
_cell.length_c   1.000
_cell.angle_alpha   90.00
_cell.angle_beta   90.00
_cell.angle_gamma   90.00
#
_symmetry.space_group_name_H-M   'P 1'
#
loop_
_entity.id
_entity.type
_entity.pdbx_description
1 polymer ?
#
loop_
_entity_poly.entity_id
_entity_poly.type
_entity_poly.pdbx_seq_one_letter_code
_entity_poly.pdbx_strand_id
1 'polypeptide(L)'
;MEKIIITATAESIEQVKQLLEAGVDRIYVGEKDFGLRLPTTFSHDQLREIANLVHDAGKELIVAVNALMHQDMMDRIKPFLDFLEEIHTDYITIGDAGVFYVVNRDGYSFKTIYDASTMVTSSRQINFWGQKAGASEAVLAREIPSAELFKMPEILEIPAEVLVYGASVIHHSKRPLLQNYYNFTHIDDEKTRKRDLFLAEPSDPESHYSIFEDNHGTHIFANNDLDLMTKLTELVEHGFTHWKLEGLYTPGQNFVEIAKLFIQARSLIQEGNFSHDQAFLLDEEVRKLHPKNRFLDTGFYDYDPDMVK
;
A
#
# COMPACT_ATOMS: atom_id res chain seq x y z
N MET A 1 13.78 -21.54 2.37
CA MET A 1 13.24 -20.20 2.65
C MET A 1 11.92 -20.09 1.92
N GLU A 2 10.89 -19.53 2.55
CA GLU A 2 9.64 -19.23 1.84
C GLU A 2 9.89 -18.22 0.71
N LYS A 3 9.05 -18.26 -0.33
CA LYS A 3 9.15 -17.31 -1.43
C LYS A 3 8.78 -15.93 -0.90
N ILE A 4 9.66 -14.95 -1.10
CA ILE A 4 9.35 -13.54 -0.86
C ILE A 4 8.51 -13.03 -2.03
N ILE A 5 7.39 -12.38 -1.72
CA ILE A 5 6.44 -11.83 -2.69
C ILE A 5 6.53 -10.30 -2.63
N ILE A 6 6.74 -9.67 -3.79
CA ILE A 6 6.73 -8.21 -3.90
C ILE A 6 5.48 -7.75 -4.66
N THR A 7 4.67 -6.95 -3.97
CA THR A 7 3.55 -6.20 -4.51
C THR A 7 4.00 -4.77 -4.81
N ALA A 8 3.74 -4.24 -6.01
CA ALA A 8 4.02 -2.84 -6.34
C ALA A 8 2.79 -2.14 -6.92
N THR A 9 2.55 -0.90 -6.48
CA THR A 9 1.54 -0.02 -7.10
C THR A 9 1.98 0.43 -8.49
N ALA A 10 1.05 0.85 -9.36
CA ALA A 10 1.40 1.43 -10.65
C ALA A 10 0.60 2.70 -10.98
N GLU A 11 1.22 3.63 -11.71
CA GLU A 11 0.63 4.89 -12.17
C GLU A 11 0.38 4.97 -13.68
N SER A 12 0.81 3.97 -14.46
CA SER A 12 0.53 3.86 -15.89
C SER A 12 0.70 2.44 -16.41
N ILE A 13 0.09 2.13 -17.56
CA ILE A 13 0.28 0.84 -18.25
C ILE A 13 1.77 0.61 -18.59
N GLU A 14 2.49 1.66 -18.96
CA GLU A 14 3.92 1.55 -19.26
C GLU A 14 4.72 1.19 -18.01
N GLN A 15 4.40 1.80 -16.88
CA GLN A 15 5.02 1.44 -15.60
C GLN A 15 4.70 -0.01 -15.20
N VAL A 16 3.47 -0.48 -15.43
CA VAL A 16 3.10 -1.89 -15.21
C VAL A 16 4.04 -2.82 -15.99
N LYS A 17 4.25 -2.58 -17.29
CA LYS A 17 5.16 -3.42 -18.10
C LYS A 17 6.56 -3.47 -17.53
N GLN A 18 7.10 -2.32 -17.14
CA GLN A 18 8.45 -2.24 -16.57
C GLN A 18 8.56 -2.92 -15.20
N LEU A 19 7.54 -2.82 -14.35
CA LEU A 19 7.49 -3.50 -13.06
C LEU A 19 7.41 -5.02 -13.23
N LEU A 20 6.62 -5.49 -14.20
CA LEU A 20 6.56 -6.92 -14.57
C LEU A 20 7.91 -7.43 -15.09
N GLU A 21 8.56 -6.68 -15.99
CA GLU A 21 9.91 -7.00 -16.50
C GLU A 21 10.96 -7.00 -15.39
N ALA A 22 10.85 -6.08 -14.43
CA ALA A 22 11.70 -6.03 -13.25
C ALA A 22 11.49 -7.24 -12.32
N GLY A 23 10.41 -8.02 -12.47
CA GLY A 23 10.17 -9.23 -11.71
C GLY A 23 9.30 -9.05 -10.46
N VAL A 24 8.53 -7.96 -10.38
CA VAL A 24 7.46 -7.78 -9.39
C VAL A 24 6.48 -8.96 -9.50
N ASP A 25 6.01 -9.46 -8.36
CA ASP A 25 5.13 -10.64 -8.31
C ASP A 25 3.66 -10.24 -8.48
N ARG A 26 3.26 -9.10 -7.90
CA ARG A 26 1.88 -8.62 -7.91
C ARG A 26 1.78 -7.15 -8.27
N ILE A 27 0.88 -6.82 -9.20
CA ILE A 27 0.59 -5.44 -9.58
C ILE A 27 -0.65 -4.95 -8.85
N TYR A 28 -0.52 -3.84 -8.11
CA TYR A 28 -1.60 -3.22 -7.36
C TYR A 28 -2.11 -1.97 -8.09
N VAL A 29 -3.38 -2.00 -8.49
CA VAL A 29 -4.05 -0.91 -9.21
C VAL A 29 -5.49 -0.75 -8.72
N GLY A 30 -6.21 0.24 -9.26
CA GLY A 30 -7.62 0.36 -8.99
C GLY A 30 -8.26 1.51 -9.76
N GLU A 31 -9.54 1.71 -9.49
CA GLU A 31 -10.32 2.80 -10.07
C GLU A 31 -10.72 3.81 -8.99
N LYS A 32 -11.34 4.91 -9.43
CA LYS A 32 -11.57 6.11 -8.64
C LYS A 32 -12.63 5.95 -7.54
N ASP A 33 -13.64 5.11 -7.72
CA ASP A 33 -14.80 5.05 -6.86
C ASP A 33 -14.61 4.07 -5.70
N PHE A 34 -13.82 3.01 -5.85
CA PHE A 34 -13.65 1.96 -4.83
C PHE A 34 -12.23 1.79 -4.30
N GLY A 35 -11.22 2.37 -4.95
CA GLY A 35 -9.82 2.35 -4.49
C GLY A 35 -9.42 3.62 -3.74
N LEU A 36 -8.63 3.46 -2.67
CA LEU A 36 -8.02 4.58 -1.95
C LEU A 36 -6.54 4.75 -2.32
N ARG A 37 -6.10 6.01 -2.38
CA ARG A 37 -4.69 6.42 -2.36
C ARG A 37 -3.86 5.75 -3.45
N LEU A 38 -4.45 5.63 -4.64
CA LEU A 38 -3.76 5.10 -5.80
C LEU A 38 -2.82 6.17 -6.39
N PRO A 39 -1.62 5.81 -6.88
CA PRO A 39 -0.79 6.72 -7.66
C PRO A 39 -1.55 7.28 -8.86
N THR A 40 -2.33 6.44 -9.54
CA THR A 40 -3.31 6.85 -10.54
C THR A 40 -4.56 5.98 -10.45
N THR A 41 -5.67 6.48 -10.98
CA THR A 41 -6.90 5.70 -11.16
C THR A 41 -7.01 5.27 -12.62
N PHE A 42 -7.41 4.03 -12.85
CA PHE A 42 -7.57 3.47 -14.20
C PHE A 42 -9.04 3.31 -14.58
N SER A 43 -9.34 3.46 -15.87
CA SER A 43 -10.66 3.08 -16.41
C SER A 43 -10.81 1.56 -16.48
N HIS A 44 -12.04 1.06 -16.64
CA HIS A 44 -12.27 -0.38 -16.81
C HIS A 44 -11.54 -0.96 -18.04
N ASP A 45 -11.45 -0.20 -19.14
CA ASP A 45 -10.71 -0.64 -20.33
C ASP A 45 -9.20 -0.76 -20.04
N GLN A 46 -8.64 0.20 -19.29
CA GLN A 46 -7.25 0.14 -18.86
C GLN A 46 -7.00 -1.00 -17.86
N LEU A 47 -7.92 -1.24 -16.92
CA LEU A 47 -7.83 -2.38 -15.99
C LEU A 47 -7.86 -3.71 -16.74
N ARG A 48 -8.68 -3.84 -17.78
CA ARG A 48 -8.71 -5.04 -18.64
C ARG A 48 -7.38 -5.22 -19.39
N GLU A 49 -6.80 -4.15 -19.91
CA GLU A 49 -5.47 -4.19 -20.53
C GLU A 49 -4.38 -4.60 -19.52
N ILE A 50 -4.40 -4.02 -18.33
CA ILE A 50 -3.46 -4.35 -17.24
C ILE A 50 -3.59 -5.80 -16.83
N ALA A 51 -4.82 -6.33 -16.67
CA ALA A 51 -5.05 -7.74 -16.34
C ALA A 51 -4.38 -8.66 -17.36
N ASN A 52 -4.62 -8.43 -18.66
CA ASN A 52 -3.97 -9.20 -19.73
C ASN A 52 -2.44 -9.15 -19.63
N LEU A 53 -1.86 -7.97 -19.45
CA LEU A 53 -0.39 -7.81 -19.33
C LEU A 53 0.17 -8.58 -18.11
N VAL A 54 -0.51 -8.50 -16.97
CA VAL A 54 -0.11 -9.14 -15.72
C VAL A 54 -0.17 -10.67 -15.87
N HIS A 55 -1.25 -11.20 -16.42
CA HIS A 55 -1.43 -12.64 -16.60
C HIS A 55 -0.55 -13.20 -17.72
N ASP A 56 -0.31 -12.47 -18.81
CA ASP A 56 0.64 -12.84 -19.86
C ASP A 56 2.07 -12.96 -19.31
N ALA A 57 2.42 -12.16 -18.29
CA ALA A 57 3.69 -12.25 -17.57
C ALA A 57 3.70 -13.34 -16.48
N GLY A 58 2.60 -14.06 -16.28
CA GLY A 58 2.45 -15.09 -15.23
C GLY A 58 2.47 -14.51 -13.81
N LYS A 59 2.03 -13.26 -13.65
CA LYS A 59 1.97 -12.51 -12.39
C LYS A 59 0.52 -12.35 -11.93
N GLU A 60 0.34 -11.86 -10.71
CA GLU A 60 -0.99 -11.72 -10.10
C GLU A 60 -1.45 -10.26 -10.07
N LEU A 61 -2.74 -10.03 -10.32
CA LEU A 61 -3.39 -8.72 -10.29
C LEU A 61 -4.08 -8.49 -8.94
N ILE A 62 -3.78 -7.37 -8.30
CA ILE A 62 -4.51 -6.86 -7.13
C ILE A 62 -5.28 -5.60 -7.52
N VAL A 63 -6.60 -5.61 -7.28
CA VAL A 63 -7.45 -4.42 -7.47
C VAL A 63 -7.94 -3.86 -6.13
N ALA A 64 -7.75 -2.56 -5.95
CA ALA A 64 -8.15 -1.86 -4.73
C ALA A 64 -9.68 -1.72 -4.61
N VAL A 65 -10.23 -2.23 -3.51
CA VAL A 65 -11.66 -2.10 -3.11
C VAL A 65 -11.75 -1.66 -1.63
N ASN A 66 -10.76 -0.88 -1.20
CA ASN A 66 -10.52 -0.52 0.20
C ASN A 66 -11.12 0.83 0.61
N ALA A 67 -11.96 1.44 -0.24
CA ALA A 67 -12.70 2.66 0.10
C ALA A 67 -13.61 2.51 1.33
N LEU A 68 -13.86 3.65 1.99
CA LEU A 68 -14.90 3.76 3.01
C LEU A 68 -16.27 3.68 2.31
N MET A 69 -16.94 2.54 2.45
CA MET A 69 -18.15 2.25 1.70
C MET A 69 -19.38 2.96 2.29
N HIS A 70 -19.99 3.84 1.48
CA HIS A 70 -21.30 4.43 1.77
C HIS A 70 -22.41 3.64 1.07
N GLN A 71 -23.67 3.86 1.46
CA GLN A 71 -24.83 3.13 0.90
C GLN A 71 -24.85 3.16 -0.64
N ASP A 72 -24.76 4.35 -1.24
CA ASP A 72 -24.76 4.50 -2.71
C ASP A 72 -23.56 3.82 -3.40
N MET A 73 -22.45 3.59 -2.68
CA MET A 73 -21.31 2.83 -3.18
C MET A 73 -21.60 1.34 -3.11
N MET A 74 -22.14 0.87 -1.99
CA MET A 74 -22.58 -0.52 -1.81
C MET A 74 -23.68 -0.93 -2.79
N ASP A 75 -24.59 -0.02 -3.15
CA ASP A 75 -25.60 -0.26 -4.18
C ASP A 75 -24.98 -0.47 -5.58
N ARG A 76 -23.78 0.07 -5.80
CA ARG A 76 -23.04 0.01 -7.07
C ARG A 76 -21.85 -0.96 -7.06
N ILE A 77 -21.57 -1.62 -5.93
CA ILE A 77 -20.39 -2.48 -5.80
C ILE A 77 -20.49 -3.74 -6.65
N LYS A 78 -21.70 -4.33 -6.76
CA LYS A 78 -21.88 -5.62 -7.45
C LYS A 78 -21.48 -5.55 -8.94
N PRO A 79 -21.93 -4.57 -9.74
CA PRO A 79 -21.44 -4.41 -11.11
C PRO A 79 -19.91 -4.29 -11.21
N PHE A 80 -19.25 -3.69 -10.22
CA PHE A 80 -17.80 -3.59 -10.21
C PHE A 80 -17.15 -4.94 -9.89
N LEU A 81 -17.63 -5.67 -8.88
CA LEU A 81 -17.13 -7.03 -8.58
C LEU A 81 -17.36 -8.00 -9.73
N ASP A 82 -18.51 -7.91 -10.42
CA ASP A 82 -18.79 -8.68 -11.65
C ASP A 82 -17.74 -8.40 -12.73
N PHE A 83 -17.33 -7.14 -12.89
CA PHE A 83 -16.25 -6.74 -13.79
C PHE A 83 -14.87 -7.25 -13.32
N LEU A 84 -14.58 -7.25 -12.02
CA LEU A 84 -13.32 -7.79 -11.50
C LEU A 84 -13.17 -9.30 -11.74
N GLU A 85 -14.28 -10.03 -11.64
CA GLU A 85 -14.37 -11.45 -12.01
C GLU A 85 -14.18 -11.66 -13.53
N GLU A 86 -14.76 -10.79 -14.36
CA GLU A 86 -14.61 -10.82 -15.84
C GLU A 86 -13.14 -10.69 -16.26
N ILE A 87 -12.37 -9.81 -15.63
CA ILE A 87 -10.95 -9.60 -15.93
C ILE A 87 -10.02 -10.55 -15.18
N HIS A 88 -10.57 -11.57 -14.50
CA HIS A 88 -9.81 -12.56 -13.73
C HIS A 88 -8.88 -11.93 -12.68
N THR A 89 -9.36 -10.92 -11.96
CA THR A 89 -8.62 -10.34 -10.84
C THR A 89 -8.23 -11.44 -9.86
N ASP A 90 -6.97 -11.50 -9.41
CA ASP A 90 -6.52 -12.55 -8.50
C ASP A 90 -6.85 -12.22 -7.04
N TYR A 91 -6.68 -10.94 -6.68
CA TYR A 91 -6.90 -10.42 -5.33
C TYR A 91 -7.62 -9.08 -5.33
N ILE A 92 -8.45 -8.84 -4.31
CA ILE A 92 -8.92 -7.49 -3.99
C ILE A 92 -8.54 -7.10 -2.56
N THR A 93 -8.17 -5.84 -2.33
CA THR A 93 -8.02 -5.31 -0.97
C THR A 93 -9.33 -4.75 -0.46
N ILE A 94 -9.68 -5.08 0.79
CA ILE A 94 -10.96 -4.72 1.40
C ILE A 94 -10.74 -4.22 2.83
N GLY A 95 -11.26 -3.03 3.13
CA GLY A 95 -11.34 -2.50 4.49
C GLY A 95 -12.73 -2.64 5.13
N ASP A 96 -13.79 -2.74 4.32
CA ASP A 96 -15.18 -2.69 4.78
C ASP A 96 -15.82 -4.09 4.90
N ALA A 97 -16.50 -4.33 6.03
CA ALA A 97 -17.16 -5.60 6.34
C ALA A 97 -18.27 -5.97 5.34
N GLY A 98 -18.98 -4.97 4.80
CA GLY A 98 -20.07 -5.15 3.85
C GLY A 98 -19.58 -5.71 2.52
N VAL A 99 -18.38 -5.34 2.08
CA VAL A 99 -17.78 -5.88 0.86
C VAL A 99 -17.43 -7.35 1.05
N PHE A 100 -16.80 -7.73 2.18
CA PHE A 100 -16.59 -9.15 2.51
C PHE A 100 -17.90 -9.95 2.51
N TYR A 101 -18.97 -9.39 3.07
CA TYR A 101 -20.28 -10.03 3.05
C TYR A 101 -20.79 -10.26 1.62
N VAL A 102 -20.74 -9.26 0.75
CA VAL A 102 -21.18 -9.38 -0.65
C VAL A 102 -20.32 -10.41 -1.40
N VAL A 103 -19.00 -10.36 -1.24
CA VAL A 103 -18.06 -11.28 -1.89
C VAL A 103 -18.40 -12.73 -1.55
N ASN A 104 -18.58 -13.02 -0.26
CA ASN A 104 -18.90 -14.37 0.22
C ASN A 104 -20.32 -14.82 -0.12
N ARG A 105 -21.31 -13.93 -0.04
CA ARG A 105 -22.71 -14.23 -0.35
C ARG A 105 -22.88 -14.63 -1.82
N ASP A 106 -22.22 -13.89 -2.72
CA ASP A 106 -22.38 -14.06 -4.16
C ASP A 106 -21.36 -15.06 -4.75
N GLY A 107 -20.33 -15.44 -4.00
CA GLY A 107 -19.42 -16.53 -4.35
C GLY A 107 -18.39 -16.18 -5.42
N TYR A 108 -17.83 -14.97 -5.38
CA TYR A 108 -16.73 -14.58 -6.28
C TYR A 108 -15.46 -15.39 -6.03
N SER A 109 -14.65 -15.59 -7.06
CA SER A 109 -13.52 -16.53 -7.02
C SER A 109 -12.18 -15.91 -6.58
N PHE A 110 -12.05 -14.59 -6.69
CA PHE A 110 -10.84 -13.88 -6.28
C PHE A 110 -10.60 -13.93 -4.77
N LYS A 111 -9.33 -13.87 -4.38
CA LYS A 111 -8.93 -13.82 -2.98
C LYS A 111 -9.12 -12.41 -2.42
N THR A 112 -9.24 -12.33 -1.10
CA THR A 112 -9.44 -11.05 -0.41
C THR A 112 -8.28 -10.78 0.55
N ILE A 113 -7.80 -9.54 0.56
CA ILE A 113 -6.75 -9.06 1.45
C ILE A 113 -7.37 -8.03 2.38
N TYR A 114 -7.32 -8.25 3.69
CA TYR A 114 -7.84 -7.29 4.66
C TYR A 114 -6.91 -6.06 4.76
N ASP A 115 -7.40 -4.90 4.33
CA ASP A 115 -6.69 -3.62 4.33
C ASP A 115 -7.58 -2.53 4.92
N ALA A 116 -7.49 -2.34 6.23
CA ALA A 116 -8.17 -1.27 6.96
C ALA A 116 -7.22 -0.11 7.31
N SER A 117 -6.18 0.11 6.51
CA SER A 117 -5.20 1.19 6.68
C SER A 117 -4.53 1.19 8.07
N THR A 118 -4.84 2.16 8.93
CA THR A 118 -4.21 2.36 10.24
C THR A 118 -4.72 1.39 11.31
N MET A 119 -5.76 0.60 11.02
CA MET A 119 -6.45 -0.22 12.01
C MET A 119 -5.91 -1.64 12.17
N VAL A 120 -4.97 -2.10 11.33
CA VAL A 120 -4.52 -3.50 11.28
C VAL A 120 -3.23 -3.68 12.10
N THR A 121 -3.36 -3.70 13.43
CA THR A 121 -2.22 -3.69 14.36
C THR A 121 -2.06 -4.96 15.20
N SER A 122 -2.97 -5.93 15.08
CA SER A 122 -2.96 -7.14 15.93
C SER A 122 -3.21 -8.42 15.15
N SER A 123 -2.44 -9.47 15.46
CA SER A 123 -2.59 -10.81 14.86
C SER A 123 -3.97 -11.40 15.11
N ARG A 124 -4.60 -11.11 16.27
CA ARG A 124 -5.95 -11.59 16.58
C ARG A 124 -7.02 -10.98 15.67
N GLN A 125 -6.87 -9.71 15.33
CA GLN A 125 -7.78 -9.03 14.39
C GLN A 125 -7.61 -9.60 12.98
N ILE A 126 -6.37 -9.84 12.56
CA ILE A 126 -6.06 -10.47 11.27
C ILE A 126 -6.69 -11.86 11.20
N ASN A 127 -6.48 -12.71 12.22
CA ASN A 127 -7.08 -14.04 12.28
C ASN A 127 -8.62 -13.99 12.32
N PHE A 128 -9.23 -13.00 12.98
CA PHE A 128 -10.68 -12.82 12.95
C PHE A 128 -11.18 -12.64 11.51
N TRP A 129 -10.55 -11.78 10.72
CA TRP A 129 -10.93 -11.57 9.31
C TRP A 129 -10.63 -12.79 8.45
N GLY A 130 -9.51 -13.48 8.68
CA GLY A 130 -9.21 -14.75 8.01
C GLY A 130 -10.27 -15.82 8.27
N GLN A 131 -10.61 -16.06 9.54
CA GLN A 131 -11.54 -17.11 9.94
C GLN A 131 -13.00 -16.79 9.66
N LYS A 132 -13.43 -15.52 9.82
CA LYS A 132 -14.85 -15.13 9.75
C LYS A 132 -15.26 -14.61 8.39
N ALA A 133 -14.35 -13.94 7.69
CA ALA A 133 -14.63 -13.33 6.40
C ALA A 133 -13.89 -14.01 5.23
N GLY A 134 -12.96 -14.94 5.51
CA GLY A 134 -12.21 -15.63 4.46
C GLY A 134 -11.07 -14.81 3.87
N ALA A 135 -10.58 -13.79 4.58
CA ALA A 135 -9.41 -13.04 4.15
C ALA A 135 -8.22 -14.01 3.98
N SER A 136 -7.58 -13.96 2.82
CA SER A 136 -6.43 -14.80 2.49
C SER A 136 -5.13 -14.22 3.02
N GLU A 137 -5.05 -12.89 3.15
CA GLU A 137 -3.89 -12.13 3.62
C GLU A 137 -4.39 -10.84 4.32
N ALA A 138 -3.51 -10.10 4.98
CA ALA A 138 -3.82 -8.78 5.54
C ALA A 138 -2.67 -7.79 5.33
N VAL A 139 -2.99 -6.51 5.22
CA VAL A 139 -2.02 -5.42 5.13
C VAL A 139 -1.83 -4.80 6.53
N LEU A 140 -0.62 -4.83 7.07
CA LEU A 140 -0.34 -4.30 8.41
C LEU A 140 -0.32 -2.78 8.46
N ALA A 141 -0.79 -2.18 9.54
CA ALA A 141 -0.58 -0.76 9.81
C ALA A 141 0.92 -0.43 9.94
N ARG A 142 1.29 0.84 9.69
CA ARG A 142 2.70 1.29 9.67
C ARG A 142 3.18 1.81 11.04
N GLU A 143 2.29 1.76 12.04
CA GLU A 143 2.52 2.20 13.42
C GLU A 143 2.73 1.00 14.36
N ILE A 144 3.54 0.02 13.93
CA ILE A 144 3.84 -1.19 14.71
C ILE A 144 5.36 -1.28 14.87
N PRO A 145 5.89 -1.10 16.09
CA PRO A 145 7.30 -1.34 16.37
C PRO A 145 7.73 -2.77 16.07
N SER A 146 8.98 -2.95 15.63
CA SER A 146 9.57 -4.26 15.33
C SER A 146 9.40 -5.27 16.48
N ALA A 147 9.61 -4.83 17.73
CA ALA A 147 9.45 -5.65 18.93
C ALA A 147 8.02 -6.19 19.16
N GLU A 148 7.00 -5.52 18.61
CA GLU A 148 5.62 -6.01 18.58
C GLU A 148 5.34 -6.82 17.32
N LEU A 149 5.78 -6.31 16.18
CA LEU A 149 5.65 -6.94 14.86
C LEU A 149 6.14 -8.40 14.90
N PHE A 150 7.31 -8.65 15.48
CA PHE A 150 7.92 -9.99 15.50
C PHE A 150 7.27 -10.99 16.45
N LYS A 151 6.33 -10.54 17.30
CA LYS A 151 5.49 -11.44 18.11
C LYS A 151 4.25 -11.91 17.34
N MET A 152 3.84 -11.18 16.30
CA MET A 152 2.63 -11.51 15.53
C MET A 152 2.70 -12.90 14.85
N PRO A 153 3.82 -13.31 14.23
CA PRO A 153 3.95 -14.61 13.56
C PRO A 153 3.69 -15.82 14.46
N GLU A 154 3.84 -15.69 15.78
CA GLU A 154 3.53 -16.75 16.74
C GLU A 154 2.05 -17.16 16.73
N ILE A 155 1.17 -16.26 16.24
CA ILE A 155 -0.29 -16.41 16.30
C ILE A 155 -0.92 -16.28 14.90
N LEU A 156 -0.29 -15.56 13.96
CA LEU A 156 -0.84 -15.34 12.63
C LEU A 156 -1.18 -16.66 11.92
N GLU A 157 -2.41 -16.74 11.42
CA GLU A 157 -2.90 -17.89 10.65
C GLU A 157 -2.88 -17.64 9.13
N ILE A 158 -2.81 -16.36 8.73
CA ILE A 158 -2.71 -15.93 7.33
C ILE A 158 -1.53 -14.95 7.18
N PRO A 159 -0.94 -14.84 5.97
CA PRO A 159 0.17 -13.92 5.72
C PRO A 159 -0.20 -12.46 6.00
N ALA A 160 0.81 -11.70 6.44
CA ALA A 160 0.73 -10.28 6.69
C ALA A 160 1.70 -9.53 5.76
N GLU A 161 1.17 -8.63 4.94
CA GLU A 161 1.92 -7.76 4.03
C GLU A 161 2.44 -6.53 4.79
N VAL A 162 3.74 -6.27 4.67
CA VAL A 162 4.44 -5.13 5.28
C VAL A 162 4.82 -4.14 4.19
N LEU A 163 4.57 -2.84 4.42
CA LEU A 163 5.16 -1.80 3.57
C LEU A 163 6.65 -1.76 3.82
N VAL A 164 7.44 -1.92 2.76
CA VAL A 164 8.90 -1.80 2.87
C VAL A 164 9.43 -0.57 2.15
N TYR A 165 8.61 0.06 1.30
CA TYR A 165 8.91 1.34 0.68
C TYR A 165 7.63 2.14 0.42
N GLY A 166 7.66 3.44 0.70
CA GLY A 166 6.64 4.40 0.25
C GLY A 166 5.87 5.09 1.38
N ALA A 167 4.81 5.81 1.01
CA ALA A 167 4.18 6.73 1.94
C ALA A 167 3.27 6.05 2.96
N SER A 168 3.37 6.52 4.22
CA SER A 168 2.54 6.05 5.33
C SER A 168 1.38 6.99 5.57
N VAL A 169 0.15 6.51 5.37
CA VAL A 169 -1.05 7.26 5.74
C VAL A 169 -1.26 7.23 7.25
N ILE A 170 -1.53 8.39 7.83
CA ILE A 170 -1.81 8.53 9.28
C ILE A 170 -3.24 8.97 9.56
N HIS A 171 -3.92 9.57 8.56
CA HIS A 171 -5.29 10.03 8.75
C HIS A 171 -6.12 10.00 7.47
N HIS A 172 -7.41 9.74 7.64
CA HIS A 172 -8.42 9.86 6.60
C HIS A 172 -9.73 10.38 7.18
N SER A 173 -10.29 11.40 6.54
CA SER A 173 -11.55 12.01 6.91
C SER A 173 -12.40 12.32 5.69
N LYS A 174 -13.70 12.00 5.71
CA LYS A 174 -14.67 12.45 4.69
C LYS A 174 -15.04 13.94 4.81
N ARG A 175 -14.54 14.65 5.83
CA ARG A 175 -14.70 16.12 5.92
C ARG A 175 -13.73 16.78 4.95
N PRO A 176 -14.16 17.77 4.15
CA PRO A 176 -13.28 18.43 3.20
C PRO A 176 -12.49 19.56 3.90
N LEU A 177 -11.45 19.18 4.66
CA LEU A 177 -10.64 20.09 5.47
C LEU A 177 -9.97 21.21 4.65
N LEU A 178 -9.35 20.88 3.52
CA LEU A 178 -8.74 21.85 2.60
C LEU A 178 -9.79 22.75 1.95
N GLN A 179 -10.94 22.21 1.52
CA GLN A 179 -12.05 23.04 1.03
C GLN A 179 -12.55 24.02 2.09
N ASN A 180 -12.73 23.56 3.33
CA ASN A 180 -13.16 24.42 4.42
C ASN A 180 -12.14 25.52 4.70
N TYR A 181 -10.85 25.18 4.69
CA TYR A 181 -9.77 26.15 4.84
C TYR A 181 -9.76 27.19 3.71
N TYR A 182 -9.83 26.74 2.44
CA TYR A 182 -9.85 27.62 1.27
C TYR A 182 -11.07 28.55 1.26
N ASN A 183 -12.24 28.04 1.66
CA ASN A 183 -13.44 28.87 1.79
C ASN A 183 -13.25 29.98 2.84
N PHE A 184 -12.61 29.66 3.97
CA PHE A 184 -12.36 30.60 5.05
C PHE A 184 -11.31 31.66 4.67
N THR A 185 -10.25 31.26 3.96
CA THR A 185 -9.15 32.15 3.55
C THR A 185 -9.38 32.82 2.19
N HIS A 186 -10.47 32.47 1.51
CA HIS A 186 -10.79 32.91 0.14
C HIS A 186 -9.70 32.54 -0.89
N ILE A 187 -9.06 31.38 -0.70
CA ILE A 187 -8.13 30.79 -1.66
C ILE A 187 -8.93 30.01 -2.71
N ASP A 188 -8.56 30.18 -3.98
CA ASP A 188 -9.04 29.37 -5.11
C ASP A 188 -7.85 28.67 -5.76
N ASP A 189 -7.60 27.42 -5.36
CA ASP A 189 -6.43 26.63 -5.76
C ASP A 189 -6.80 25.12 -5.81
N GLU A 190 -5.93 24.31 -6.40
CA GLU A 190 -6.08 22.86 -6.48
C GLU A 190 -5.88 22.20 -5.10
N LYS A 191 -6.67 21.17 -4.78
CA LYS A 191 -6.58 20.43 -3.49
C LYS A 191 -6.09 19.00 -3.68
N THR A 192 -5.90 18.59 -4.92
CA THR A 192 -5.46 17.25 -5.26
C THR A 192 -3.99 17.09 -4.90
N ARG A 193 -3.51 15.83 -4.91
CA ARG A 193 -2.11 15.49 -4.67
C ARG A 193 -1.12 16.30 -5.52
N LYS A 194 -1.51 16.72 -6.73
CA LYS A 194 -0.64 17.50 -7.64
C LYS A 194 -0.21 18.84 -7.06
N ARG A 195 -0.98 19.40 -6.14
CA ARG A 195 -0.66 20.67 -5.49
C ARG A 195 0.46 20.57 -4.46
N ASP A 196 0.75 19.36 -3.99
CA ASP A 196 1.80 19.05 -3.01
C ASP A 196 1.68 19.89 -1.72
N LEU A 197 0.47 19.90 -1.14
CA LEU A 197 0.20 20.61 0.11
C LEU A 197 0.70 19.81 1.31
N PHE A 198 1.06 20.51 2.38
CA PHE A 198 1.46 19.93 3.65
C PHE A 198 0.89 20.69 4.85
N LEU A 199 0.76 19.99 5.97
CA LEU A 199 0.50 20.54 7.28
C LEU A 199 1.80 20.60 8.08
N ALA A 200 1.94 21.66 8.87
CA ALA A 200 3.00 21.78 9.87
C ALA A 200 2.36 21.86 11.26
N GLU A 201 2.93 21.15 12.22
CA GLU A 201 2.60 21.26 13.62
C GLU A 201 3.09 22.59 14.20
N PRO A 202 2.26 23.28 15.02
CA PRO A 202 2.69 24.52 15.67
C PRO A 202 3.94 24.35 16.56
N SER A 203 4.15 23.16 17.11
CA SER A 203 5.30 22.81 17.96
C SER A 203 6.54 22.38 17.19
N ASP A 204 6.40 22.01 15.91
CA ASP A 204 7.49 21.52 15.07
C ASP A 204 7.41 22.15 13.67
N PRO A 205 8.09 23.28 13.44
CA PRO A 205 8.11 23.95 12.14
C PRO A 205 8.71 23.12 11.00
N GLU A 206 9.49 22.08 11.31
CA GLU A 206 10.10 21.18 10.30
C GLU A 206 9.18 20.02 9.92
N SER A 207 8.05 19.85 10.62
CA SER A 207 7.06 18.84 10.26
C SER A 207 6.36 19.18 8.94
N HIS A 208 6.23 18.17 8.08
CA HIS A 208 5.70 18.32 6.73
C HIS A 208 4.78 17.14 6.38
N TYR A 209 3.58 17.14 6.94
CA TYR A 209 2.58 16.08 6.70
C TYR A 209 1.82 16.36 5.41
N SER A 210 2.07 15.58 4.36
CA SER A 210 1.37 15.78 3.09
C SER A 210 -0.13 15.59 3.24
N ILE A 211 -0.90 16.48 2.64
CA ILE A 211 -2.36 16.50 2.70
C ILE A 211 -2.94 16.70 1.29
N PHE A 212 -3.97 15.94 0.95
CA PHE A 212 -4.75 16.19 -0.26
C PHE A 212 -6.21 15.79 -0.09
N GLU A 213 -7.03 16.24 -1.03
CA GLU A 213 -8.44 15.86 -1.15
C GLU A 213 -8.77 15.22 -2.50
N ASP A 214 -9.63 14.21 -2.44
CA ASP A 214 -10.28 13.57 -3.57
C ASP A 214 -11.77 13.28 -3.26
N ASN A 215 -12.44 12.47 -4.10
CA ASN A 215 -13.82 12.02 -3.85
C ASN A 215 -13.97 11.17 -2.58
N HIS A 216 -12.88 10.68 -2.01
CA HIS A 216 -12.82 9.94 -0.76
C HIS A 216 -12.62 10.81 0.47
N GLY A 217 -12.40 12.11 0.30
CA GLY A 217 -12.22 13.09 1.37
C GLY A 217 -10.78 13.53 1.50
N THR A 218 -10.38 13.93 2.71
CA THR A 218 -9.04 14.37 3.05
C THR A 218 -8.17 13.22 3.51
N HIS A 219 -6.96 13.12 2.95
CA HIS A 219 -5.92 12.16 3.34
C HIS A 219 -4.73 12.91 3.89
N ILE A 220 -4.14 12.42 4.98
CA ILE A 220 -2.91 12.98 5.57
C ILE A 220 -1.89 11.85 5.72
N PHE A 221 -0.67 12.12 5.27
CA PHE A 221 0.45 11.21 5.30
C PHE A 221 1.49 11.68 6.30
N ALA A 222 2.25 10.72 6.83
CA ALA A 222 3.42 10.98 7.65
C ALA A 222 4.42 11.88 6.91
N ASN A 223 5.24 12.56 7.71
CA ASN A 223 6.29 13.43 7.21
C ASN A 223 7.27 12.68 6.30
N ASN A 224 7.70 11.52 6.77
CA ASN A 224 8.69 10.69 6.12
C ASN A 224 8.02 9.47 5.48
N ASP A 225 8.48 9.12 4.29
CA ASP A 225 8.15 7.86 3.65
C ASP A 225 9.03 6.74 4.23
N LEU A 226 8.51 5.53 4.15
CA LEU A 226 9.17 4.36 4.71
C LEU A 226 10.24 3.84 3.73
N ASP A 227 11.40 3.45 4.25
CA ASP A 227 12.39 2.60 3.58
C ASP A 227 12.95 1.58 4.57
N LEU A 228 12.62 0.30 4.35
CA LEU A 228 13.06 -0.83 5.16
C LEU A 228 14.15 -1.66 4.49
N MET A 229 14.85 -1.14 3.47
CA MET A 229 15.93 -1.87 2.78
C MET A 229 16.95 -2.49 3.75
N THR A 230 17.35 -1.73 4.78
CA THR A 230 18.31 -2.19 5.81
C THR A 230 17.73 -3.17 6.83
N LYS A 231 16.41 -3.41 6.79
CA LYS A 231 15.66 -4.26 7.73
C LYS A 231 15.09 -5.53 7.08
N LEU A 232 15.25 -5.69 5.77
CA LEU A 232 14.64 -6.80 5.01
C LEU A 232 15.04 -8.19 5.53
N THR A 233 16.29 -8.38 5.96
CA THR A 233 16.74 -9.66 6.53
C THR A 233 15.97 -10.02 7.79
N GLU A 234 15.80 -9.06 8.69
CA GLU A 234 15.09 -9.24 9.96
C GLU A 234 13.61 -9.57 9.74
N LEU A 235 12.96 -8.88 8.79
CA LEU A 235 11.59 -9.20 8.36
C LEU A 235 11.47 -10.67 7.93
N VAL A 236 12.38 -11.17 7.10
CA VAL A 236 12.35 -12.55 6.60
C VAL A 236 12.64 -13.57 7.70
N GLU A 237 13.59 -13.28 8.59
CA GLU A 237 13.90 -14.13 9.75
C GLU A 237 12.68 -14.31 10.67
N HIS A 238 11.82 -13.30 10.74
CA HIS A 238 10.56 -13.32 11.47
C HIS A 238 9.34 -13.69 10.62
N GLY A 239 9.52 -14.20 9.40
CA GLY A 239 8.43 -14.75 8.57
C GLY A 239 7.60 -13.71 7.80
N PHE A 240 8.03 -12.45 7.75
CA PHE A 240 7.39 -11.41 6.94
C PHE A 240 7.97 -11.40 5.52
N THR A 241 7.37 -12.21 4.65
CA THR A 241 7.81 -12.44 3.26
C THR A 241 6.94 -11.73 2.22
N HIS A 242 5.88 -11.03 2.63
CA HIS A 242 5.00 -10.27 1.74
C HIS A 242 5.31 -8.78 1.86
N TRP A 243 5.87 -8.20 0.82
CA TRP A 243 6.39 -6.84 0.83
C TRP A 243 5.62 -5.96 -0.15
N LYS A 244 5.17 -4.80 0.33
CA LYS A 244 4.53 -3.77 -0.49
C LYS A 244 5.49 -2.63 -0.78
N LEU A 245 5.53 -2.25 -2.04
CA LEU A 245 6.15 -1.02 -2.55
C LEU A 245 5.04 -0.07 -3.01
N GLU A 246 5.02 1.13 -2.47
CA GLU A 246 4.01 2.14 -2.74
C GLU A 246 4.67 3.37 -3.41
N GLY A 247 4.11 3.79 -4.55
CA GLY A 247 4.65 4.82 -5.43
C GLY A 247 3.83 6.12 -5.51
N LEU A 248 2.87 6.36 -4.62
CA LEU A 248 1.94 7.50 -4.61
C LEU A 248 2.66 8.84 -4.75
N TYR A 249 3.77 8.99 -4.03
CA TYR A 249 4.61 10.18 -4.04
C TYR A 249 5.93 10.00 -4.79
N THR A 250 6.21 8.81 -5.32
CA THR A 250 7.39 8.52 -6.12
C THR A 250 6.94 8.18 -7.55
N PRO A 251 6.73 9.19 -8.42
CA PRO A 251 6.19 8.92 -9.76
C PRO A 251 7.26 8.40 -10.73
N GLY A 252 6.77 7.76 -11.79
CA GLY A 252 7.51 7.47 -13.01
C GLY A 252 8.64 6.46 -12.86
N GLN A 253 9.74 6.75 -13.56
CA GLN A 253 10.87 5.83 -13.69
C GLN A 253 11.58 5.57 -12.35
N ASN A 254 11.65 6.59 -11.47
CA ASN A 254 12.35 6.45 -10.20
C ASN A 254 11.74 5.32 -9.35
N PHE A 255 10.42 5.17 -9.34
CA PHE A 255 9.78 4.07 -8.61
C PHE A 255 10.07 2.70 -9.21
N VAL A 256 10.16 2.60 -10.54
CA VAL A 256 10.56 1.35 -11.21
C VAL A 256 11.99 0.98 -10.83
N GLU A 257 12.92 1.94 -10.83
CA GLU A 257 14.30 1.68 -10.41
C GLU A 257 14.39 1.29 -8.94
N ILE A 258 13.61 1.92 -8.05
CA ILE A 258 13.52 1.52 -6.65
C ILE A 258 12.97 0.09 -6.51
N ALA A 259 11.92 -0.26 -7.25
CA ALA A 259 11.40 -1.63 -7.25
C ALA A 259 12.46 -2.65 -7.68
N LYS A 260 13.30 -2.33 -8.67
CA LYS A 260 14.43 -3.19 -9.07
C LYS A 260 15.44 -3.38 -7.93
N LEU A 261 15.71 -2.36 -7.11
CA LEU A 261 16.60 -2.49 -5.94
C LEU A 261 16.02 -3.47 -4.91
N PHE A 262 14.71 -3.41 -4.63
CA PHE A 262 14.04 -4.38 -3.74
C PHE A 262 14.00 -5.79 -4.34
N ILE A 263 13.87 -5.93 -5.66
CA ILE A 263 13.98 -7.22 -6.35
C ILE A 263 15.42 -7.79 -6.25
N GLN A 264 16.43 -6.93 -6.37
CA GLN A 264 17.82 -7.31 -6.17
C GLN A 264 18.06 -7.77 -4.74
N ALA A 265 17.56 -7.03 -3.74
CA ALA A 265 17.63 -7.42 -2.33
C ALA A 265 16.95 -8.77 -2.08
N ARG A 266 15.72 -8.97 -2.60
CA ARG A 266 15.00 -10.25 -2.54
C ARG A 266 15.87 -11.40 -3.07
N SER A 267 16.47 -11.21 -4.25
CA SER A 267 17.27 -12.25 -4.90
C SER A 267 18.51 -12.60 -4.07
N LEU A 268 19.23 -11.59 -3.58
CA LEU A 268 20.39 -11.77 -2.69
C LEU A 268 20.01 -12.47 -1.38
N ILE A 269 18.85 -12.15 -0.78
CA ILE A 269 18.36 -12.80 0.43
C ILE A 269 18.08 -14.28 0.17
N GLN A 270 17.38 -14.59 -0.93
CA GLN A 270 17.04 -15.98 -1.29
C GLN A 270 18.27 -16.83 -1.64
N GLU A 271 19.33 -16.21 -2.15
CA GLU A 271 20.63 -16.85 -2.39
C GLU A 271 21.51 -16.96 -1.13
N GLY A 272 21.12 -16.33 -0.01
CA GLY A 272 21.91 -16.29 1.22
C GLY A 272 23.12 -15.35 1.14
N ASN A 273 23.12 -14.40 0.21
CA ASN A 273 24.22 -13.49 -0.09
C ASN A 273 24.00 -12.06 0.40
N PHE A 274 22.82 -11.74 0.96
CA PHE A 274 22.47 -10.37 1.38
C PHE A 274 23.14 -9.95 2.69
N SER A 275 24.18 -9.13 2.58
CA SER A 275 24.92 -8.60 3.74
C SER A 275 24.43 -7.22 4.19
N HIS A 276 24.80 -6.81 5.40
CA HIS A 276 24.52 -5.46 5.90
C HIS A 276 25.10 -4.37 4.99
N ASP A 277 26.33 -4.56 4.48
CA ASP A 277 26.97 -3.62 3.55
C ASP A 277 26.19 -3.49 2.24
N GLN A 278 25.68 -4.61 1.71
CA GLN A 278 24.83 -4.58 0.51
C GLN A 278 23.50 -3.87 0.78
N ALA A 279 22.88 -4.11 1.94
CA ALA A 279 21.66 -3.44 2.33
C ALA A 279 21.85 -1.92 2.41
N PHE A 280 22.97 -1.47 2.98
CA PHE A 280 23.33 -0.05 3.03
C PHE A 280 23.56 0.54 1.64
N LEU A 281 24.30 -0.16 0.76
CA LEU A 281 24.52 0.31 -0.61
C LEU A 281 23.22 0.44 -1.41
N LEU A 282 22.27 -0.50 -1.23
CA LEU A 282 20.97 -0.40 -1.89
C LEU A 282 20.11 0.73 -1.29
N ASP A 283 20.12 0.93 0.02
CA ASP A 283 19.46 2.07 0.70
C ASP A 283 19.99 3.41 0.17
N GLU A 284 21.31 3.55 -0.03
CA GLU A 284 21.89 4.77 -0.63
C GLU A 284 21.37 5.03 -2.06
N GLU A 285 21.17 3.99 -2.87
CA GLU A 285 20.58 4.13 -4.20
C GLU A 285 19.08 4.48 -4.13
N VAL A 286 18.33 3.89 -3.19
CA VAL A 286 16.93 4.26 -2.95
C VAL A 286 16.82 5.75 -2.61
N ARG A 287 17.68 6.26 -1.70
CA ARG A 287 17.71 7.69 -1.32
C ARG A 287 18.03 8.63 -2.49
N LYS A 288 18.86 8.21 -3.45
CA LYS A 288 19.17 9.01 -4.66
C LYS A 288 17.97 9.12 -5.59
N LEU A 289 17.14 8.09 -5.65
CA LEU A 289 15.96 8.00 -6.52
C LEU A 289 14.69 8.58 -5.88
N HIS A 290 14.62 8.60 -4.54
CA HIS A 290 13.49 9.14 -3.80
C HIS A 290 13.29 10.66 -4.03
N PRO A 291 12.04 11.18 -4.02
CA PRO A 291 11.77 12.60 -4.20
C PRO A 291 12.52 13.47 -3.17
N LYS A 292 13.14 14.56 -3.65
CA LYS A 292 13.99 15.44 -2.81
C LYS A 292 13.23 16.25 -1.76
N ASN A 293 11.92 16.42 -1.95
CA ASN A 293 11.01 17.15 -1.05
C ASN A 293 10.36 16.23 -0.02
N ARG A 294 10.73 14.94 0.01
CA ARG A 294 10.28 13.95 0.99
C ARG A 294 11.49 13.28 1.61
N PHE A 295 11.37 12.88 2.87
CA PHE A 295 12.43 12.21 3.59
C PHE A 295 12.11 10.73 3.76
N LEU A 296 13.16 9.92 3.96
CA LEU A 296 13.06 8.49 4.22
C LEU A 296 13.53 8.14 5.63
N ASP A 297 12.73 7.35 6.32
CA ASP A 297 13.09 6.71 7.59
C ASP A 297 12.48 5.30 7.70
N THR A 298 12.61 4.69 8.88
CA THR A 298 12.07 3.36 9.20
C THR A 298 10.68 3.44 9.86
N GLY A 299 10.06 4.62 9.90
CA GLY A 299 8.79 4.86 10.58
C GLY A 299 8.83 4.41 12.04
N PHE A 300 7.78 3.72 12.48
CA PHE A 300 7.69 3.21 13.85
C PHE A 300 8.53 1.95 14.09
N TYR A 301 9.15 1.39 13.05
CA TYR A 301 9.83 0.10 13.14
C TYR A 301 10.91 0.08 14.22
N ASP A 302 11.72 1.13 14.29
CA ASP A 302 12.82 1.28 15.27
C ASP A 302 12.38 1.95 16.58
N TYR A 303 11.09 2.24 16.76
CA TYR A 303 10.60 2.90 17.97
C TYR A 303 10.59 1.92 19.14
N ASP A 304 10.84 2.44 20.34
CA ASP A 304 10.55 1.71 21.57
C ASP A 304 9.02 1.56 21.71
N PRO A 305 8.47 0.35 21.90
CA PRO A 305 7.03 0.14 22.13
C PRO A 305 6.44 1.06 23.20
N ASP A 306 7.19 1.37 24.27
CA ASP A 306 6.72 2.23 25.36
C ASP A 306 6.56 3.71 24.95
N MET A 307 7.08 4.08 23.77
CA MET A 307 6.99 5.43 23.20
C MET A 307 5.84 5.61 22.22
N VAL A 308 5.19 4.51 21.80
CA VAL A 308 4.00 4.52 20.95
C VAL A 308 2.76 4.65 21.87
N LYS A 309 1.99 5.74 21.71
CA LYS A 309 0.87 6.10 22.60
C LYS A 309 -0.48 5.97 21.93
#